data_AF-A0A2D1SVK2-F1
#
_entry.id   AF-A0A2D1SVK2-F1
#
_cell.length_a   1.000
_cell.length_b   1.000
_cell.length_c   1.000
_cell.angle_alpha   90.00
_cell.angle_beta   90.00
_cell.angle_gamma   90.00
#
_symmetry.space_group_name_H-M   'P 1'
#
loop_
_entity.id
_entity.type
_entity.pdbx_description
1 polymer ?
#
loop_
_entity_poly.entity_id
_entity_poly.type
_entity_poly.pdbx_seq_one_letter_code
_entity_poly.pdbx_strand_id
1 'polypeptide(L)'
;MIYVALGGFFGAIARYGLSQFIRTTFNTTYPFATFFINCFGSFFIGIAVGQGFSTSVQLFAVIGFLGAFTTFSTFSFEVIQLVEKKQAKMAFLYLLSSILIGIIMAFIGFQISQ
;
A
#
# COMPACT_ATOMS: atom_id res chain seq x y z
N MET A 1 -7.74 -20.67 -5.62
CA MET A 1 -6.44 -20.25 -6.20
C MET A 1 -6.59 -19.32 -7.39
N ILE A 2 -7.49 -19.57 -8.35
CA ILE A 2 -7.68 -18.68 -9.52
C ILE A 2 -8.00 -17.22 -9.15
N TYR A 3 -8.87 -16.99 -8.15
CA TYR A 3 -9.19 -15.65 -7.65
C TYR A 3 -7.96 -14.91 -7.11
N VAL A 4 -7.12 -15.61 -6.34
CA VAL A 4 -5.87 -15.03 -5.80
C VAL A 4 -4.90 -14.70 -6.93
N ALA A 5 -4.75 -15.60 -7.92
CA ALA A 5 -3.87 -15.38 -9.06
C ALA A 5 -4.29 -14.17 -9.91
N LEU A 6 -5.59 -14.06 -10.22
CA LEU A 6 -6.13 -12.93 -10.98
C LEU A 6 -6.02 -11.62 -10.19
N GLY A 7 -6.40 -11.64 -8.91
CA GLY A 7 -6.26 -10.47 -8.04
C GLY A 7 -4.81 -10.02 -7.96
N GLY A 8 -3.88 -10.95 -7.73
CA GLY A 8 -2.46 -10.68 -7.65
C GLY A 8 -1.87 -10.11 -8.94
N PHE A 9 -2.28 -10.64 -10.10
CA PHE A 9 -1.89 -10.11 -11.42
C PHE A 9 -2.30 -8.65 -11.57
N PHE A 10 -3.58 -8.34 -11.35
CA PHE A 10 -4.07 -6.96 -11.48
C PHE A 10 -3.49 -6.03 -10.41
N GLY A 11 -3.32 -6.50 -9.17
CA GLY A 11 -2.73 -5.72 -8.08
C GLY A 11 -1.28 -5.34 -8.35
N ALA A 12 -0.48 -6.28 -8.86
CA ALA A 12 0.91 -6.02 -9.23
C ALA A 12 1.03 -5.01 -10.39
N ILE A 13 0.19 -5.14 -11.43
CA ILE A 13 0.16 -4.19 -12.55
C ILE A 13 -0.28 -2.80 -12.09
N ALA A 14 -1.33 -2.72 -11.27
CA ALA A 14 -1.81 -1.46 -10.72
C ALA A 14 -0.74 -0.76 -9.87
N ARG A 15 -0.04 -1.51 -9.00
CA ARG A 15 1.09 -0.98 -8.22
C ARG A 15 2.20 -0.48 -9.13
N TYR A 16 2.58 -1.25 -10.17
CA TYR A 16 3.61 -0.84 -11.11
C TYR A 16 3.23 0.44 -11.85
N GLY A 17 2.04 0.49 -12.45
CA GLY A 17 1.56 1.66 -13.18
C GLY A 17 1.46 2.91 -12.30
N LEU A 18 0.87 2.79 -11.11
CA LEU A 18 0.76 3.91 -10.18
C LEU A 18 2.13 4.36 -9.66
N SER A 19 3.05 3.43 -9.42
CA SER A 19 4.43 3.77 -9.02
C SER A 19 5.13 4.59 -10.09
N GLN A 20 5.00 4.19 -11.36
CA GLN A 20 5.59 4.93 -12.48
C GLN A 20 4.97 6.32 -12.60
N PHE A 21 3.65 6.41 -12.60
CA PHE A 21 2.93 7.68 -12.67
C PHE A 21 3.38 8.65 -11.57
N ILE A 22 3.36 8.22 -10.30
CA ILE A 22 3.77 9.07 -9.18
C ILE A 22 5.24 9.47 -9.29
N ARG A 23 6.14 8.56 -9.66
CA ARG A 23 7.58 8.88 -9.82
C ARG A 23 7.82 9.90 -10.92
N THR A 24 7.04 9.88 -12.01
CA THR A 24 7.15 10.89 -13.07
C THR A 24 6.58 12.25 -12.67
N THR A 25 5.57 12.28 -11.79
CA THR A 25 4.94 13.52 -11.33
C THR A 25 5.73 14.19 -10.19
N PHE A 26 6.25 13.40 -9.26
CA PHE A 26 6.96 13.88 -8.08
C PHE A 26 8.44 13.51 -8.15
N ASN A 27 9.27 14.44 -8.62
CA ASN A 27 10.73 14.28 -8.60
C ASN A 27 11.32 14.68 -7.25
N THR A 28 11.07 13.89 -6.21
CA THR A 28 11.55 14.15 -4.85
C THR A 28 12.26 12.94 -4.27
N THR A 29 13.11 13.15 -3.26
CA THR A 29 13.76 12.04 -2.55
C THR A 29 12.80 11.25 -1.66
N TYR A 30 11.63 11.82 -1.35
CA TYR A 30 10.63 11.15 -0.52
C TYR A 30 9.93 10.04 -1.34
N PRO A 31 9.79 8.81 -0.80
CA PRO A 31 9.18 7.68 -1.52
C PRO A 31 7.64 7.76 -1.63
N PHE A 32 7.13 8.80 -2.31
CA PHE A 32 5.69 9.07 -2.42
C PHE A 32 4.90 7.93 -3.04
N ALA A 33 5.45 7.24 -4.04
CA ALA A 33 4.77 6.14 -4.72
C ALA A 33 4.33 5.05 -3.73
N THR A 34 5.30 4.47 -3.02
CA THR A 34 5.06 3.41 -2.03
C THR A 34 4.20 3.90 -0.88
N PHE A 35 4.42 5.14 -0.42
CA PHE A 35 3.62 5.77 0.64
C PHE A 35 2.12 5.77 0.27
N PHE A 36 1.77 6.32 -0.89
CA PHE A 36 0.37 6.42 -1.32
C PHE A 36 -0.24 5.05 -1.58
N ILE A 37 0.49 4.17 -2.26
CA ILE A 37 0.05 2.80 -2.52
C ILE A 37 -0.33 2.08 -1.22
N ASN A 38 0.54 2.13 -0.20
CA ASN A 38 0.28 1.46 1.07
C ASN A 38 -0.85 2.13 1.86
N CYS A 39 -0.97 3.46 1.83
CA CYS A 39 -2.07 4.18 2.50
C CYS A 39 -3.43 3.86 1.86
N PHE A 40 -3.53 3.91 0.54
CA PHE A 40 -4.76 3.53 -0.18
C PHE A 40 -5.10 2.06 0.03
N GLY A 41 -4.12 1.18 -0.06
CA GLY A 41 -4.34 -0.24 0.18
C GLY A 41 -4.83 -0.52 1.61
N SER A 42 -4.29 0.19 2.61
CA SER A 42 -4.74 0.10 4.00
C SER A 42 -6.18 0.60 4.16
N PHE A 43 -6.57 1.69 3.50
CA PHE A 43 -7.96 2.15 3.51
C PHE A 43 -8.92 1.10 2.94
N PHE A 44 -8.60 0.54 1.77
CA PHE A 44 -9.46 -0.45 1.12
C PHE A 44 -9.51 -1.79 1.87
N ILE A 45 -8.43 -2.20 2.54
CA ILE A 45 -8.49 -3.39 3.40
C ILE A 45 -9.41 -3.16 4.60
N GLY A 46 -9.42 -1.95 5.17
CA GLY A 46 -10.36 -1.54 6.21
C GLY A 46 -11.81 -1.70 5.77
N ILE A 47 -12.16 -1.15 4.59
CA ILE A 47 -13.51 -1.31 4.01
C ILE A 47 -13.87 -2.78 3.82
N ALA A 48 -12.94 -3.55 3.26
CA ALA A 48 -13.20 -4.95 2.94
C ALA A 48 -13.45 -5.82 4.19
N VAL A 49 -12.81 -5.48 5.30
CA VAL A 49 -13.02 -6.16 6.58
C VAL A 49 -14.37 -5.80 7.20
N GLY A 50 -14.83 -4.55 7.11
CA GLY A 50 -16.10 -4.15 7.71
C GLY A 50 -17.35 -4.62 6.96
N GLN A 51 -17.31 -4.74 5.62
CA GLN A 51 -18.47 -5.18 4.83
C GLN A 51 -18.77 -6.69 4.87
N GLY A 52 -17.84 -7.53 5.35
CA GLY A 52 -18.06 -8.98 5.45
C GLY A 52 -18.26 -9.68 4.09
N PHE A 53 -17.38 -9.43 3.12
CA PHE A 53 -17.50 -10.00 1.77
C PHE A 53 -17.49 -11.54 1.72
N SER A 54 -18.08 -12.08 0.64
CA SER A 54 -18.00 -13.51 0.33
C SER A 54 -16.56 -13.98 0.14
N THR A 55 -16.31 -15.28 0.37
CA THR A 55 -14.96 -15.87 0.31
C THR A 55 -14.26 -15.61 -1.03
N SER A 56 -14.97 -15.69 -2.16
CA SER A 56 -14.39 -15.44 -3.49
C SER A 56 -13.91 -14.00 -3.65
N VAL A 57 -14.67 -13.04 -3.12
CA VAL A 57 -14.31 -11.61 -3.15
C VAL A 57 -13.14 -11.34 -2.22
N GLN A 58 -13.08 -11.94 -1.04
CA GLN A 58 -11.92 -11.82 -0.14
C GLN A 58 -10.64 -12.39 -0.79
N LEU A 59 -10.73 -13.56 -1.44
CA LEU A 59 -9.60 -14.18 -2.13
C LEU A 59 -9.09 -13.30 -3.29
N PHE A 60 -9.99 -12.72 -4.08
CA PHE A 60 -9.62 -11.85 -5.20
C PHE A 60 -9.12 -10.48 -4.72
N ALA A 61 -9.93 -9.75 -3.96
CA ALA A 61 -9.70 -8.35 -3.65
C ALA A 61 -8.69 -8.16 -2.50
N VAL A 62 -8.80 -8.94 -1.43
CA VAL A 62 -7.94 -8.75 -0.24
C VAL A 62 -6.62 -9.50 -0.42
N ILE A 63 -6.69 -10.82 -0.56
CA ILE A 63 -5.49 -11.67 -0.61
C ILE A 63 -4.75 -11.49 -1.94
N GLY A 64 -5.46 -11.48 -3.06
CA GLY A 64 -4.87 -11.26 -4.38
C GLY A 64 -4.48 -9.80 -4.62
N PHE A 65 -5.48 -8.94 -4.88
CA PHE A 65 -5.28 -7.58 -5.36
C PHE A 65 -4.57 -6.70 -4.34
N LEU A 66 -5.15 -6.48 -3.16
CA LEU A 66 -4.56 -5.61 -2.14
C LEU A 66 -3.22 -6.15 -1.62
N GLY A 67 -3.10 -7.48 -1.51
CA GLY A 67 -1.84 -8.15 -1.18
C GLY A 67 -0.71 -7.89 -2.17
N ALA A 68 -0.98 -7.88 -3.48
CA ALA A 68 0.03 -7.57 -4.51
C ALA A 68 0.17 -6.07 -4.81
N PHE A 69 -0.90 -5.30 -4.55
CA PHE A 69 -0.94 -3.85 -4.74
C PHE A 69 -0.14 -3.13 -3.67
N THR A 70 -0.17 -3.58 -2.42
CA THR A 70 0.66 -3.02 -1.33
C THR A 70 2.02 -3.70 -1.26
N THR A 71 2.99 -3.07 -0.60
CA THR A 71 4.32 -3.67 -0.42
C THR A 71 5.04 -3.17 0.84
N PHE A 72 5.31 -4.10 1.76
CA PHE A 72 6.15 -3.84 2.92
C PHE A 72 7.65 -3.93 2.57
N SER A 73 8.03 -4.87 1.69
CA SER A 73 9.43 -5.09 1.32
C SER A 73 10.06 -3.89 0.61
N THR A 74 9.34 -3.25 -0.32
CA THR A 74 9.82 -2.02 -0.97
C THR A 74 9.91 -0.87 0.04
N PHE A 75 8.92 -0.71 0.91
CA PHE A 75 8.95 0.27 2.00
C PHE A 75 10.19 0.11 2.89
N SER A 76 10.49 -1.12 3.36
CA SER A 76 11.65 -1.38 4.21
C SER A 76 12.96 -1.05 3.50
N PHE A 77 13.08 -1.40 2.22
CA PHE A 77 14.28 -1.08 1.44
C PHE A 77 14.43 0.42 1.21
N GLU A 78 13.35 1.15 0.95
CA GLU A 78 13.38 2.61 0.78
C GLU A 78 13.77 3.34 2.07
N VAL A 79 13.38 2.83 3.26
CA VAL A 79 13.87 3.33 4.55
C VAL A 79 15.39 3.16 4.66
N ILE A 80 15.92 1.98 4.33
CA ILE A 80 17.37 1.70 4.36
C ILE A 80 18.11 2.64 3.39
N GLN A 81 17.61 2.79 2.17
CA GLN A 81 18.21 3.67 1.17
C GLN A 81 18.29 5.14 1.63
N LEU A 82 17.27 5.64 2.33
CA LEU A 82 17.29 7.00 2.87
C LEU A 82 18.37 7.16 3.95
N VAL A 83 18.58 6.14 4.78
CA VAL A 83 19.65 6.13 5.79
C VAL A 83 21.03 6.10 5.10
N GLU A 84 21.23 5.24 4.11
CA GLU A 84 22.49 5.15 3.35
C GLU A 84 22.83 6.47 2.63
N LYS A 85 21.81 7.18 2.13
CA LYS A 85 21.95 8.52 1.53
C LYS A 85 22.17 9.64 2.56
N LYS A 86 22.42 9.31 3.82
CA LYS A 86 22.58 10.25 4.95
C LYS A 86 21.34 11.12 5.21
N GLN A 87 20.16 10.66 4.84
CA GLN A 87 18.88 11.35 5.02
C GLN A 87 18.06 10.76 6.17
N ALA A 88 18.69 10.55 7.33
CA ALA A 88 18.07 9.88 8.49
C ALA A 88 16.76 10.54 8.96
N LYS A 89 16.68 11.89 8.93
CA LYS A 89 15.45 12.62 9.26
C LYS A 89 14.30 12.25 8.33
N MET A 90 14.57 12.12 7.03
CA MET A 90 13.55 11.74 6.04
C MET A 90 13.18 10.27 6.19
N ALA A 91 14.14 9.39 6.45
CA ALA A 91 13.88 7.98 6.73
C ALA A 91 12.93 7.81 7.93
N PHE A 92 13.18 8.54 9.02
CA PHE A 92 12.33 8.53 10.21
C PHE A 92 10.92 9.05 9.93
N LEU A 93 10.81 10.18 9.23
CA LEU A 93 9.50 10.74 8.85
C LEU A 93 8.72 9.78 7.93
N TYR A 94 9.39 9.18 6.94
CA TYR A 94 8.77 8.23 6.01
C TYR A 94 8.28 6.96 6.73
N LEU A 95 9.11 6.41 7.63
CA LEU A 95 8.75 5.26 8.45
C LEU A 95 7.54 5.55 9.35
N LEU A 96 7.61 6.64 10.12
CA LEU A 96 6.58 6.98 11.09
C LEU A 96 5.26 7.34 10.41
N SER A 97 5.30 8.18 9.37
CA SER A 97 4.10 8.59 8.64
C SER A 97 3.45 7.41 7.91
N SER A 98 4.22 6.52 7.27
CA SER A 98 3.65 5.35 6.58
C SER A 98 2.90 4.43 7.53
N ILE A 99 3.43 4.21 8.74
CA ILE A 99 2.78 3.36 9.75
C ILE A 99 1.54 4.05 10.32
N LEU A 100 1.69 5.28 10.82
CA LEU A 100 0.59 6.00 11.46
C LEU A 100 -0.57 6.25 10.49
N ILE A 101 -0.27 6.77 9.30
CA ILE A 101 -1.28 7.09 8.30
C ILE A 101 -1.88 5.80 7.74
N GLY A 102 -1.09 4.75 7.54
CA GLY A 102 -1.63 3.44 7.14
C GLY A 102 -2.67 2.91 8.13
N ILE A 103 -2.38 2.95 9.43
CA ILE A 103 -3.31 2.54 10.48
C ILE A 103 -4.57 3.42 10.49
N ILE A 104 -4.40 4.75 10.43
CA ILE A 104 -5.52 5.71 10.39
C ILE A 104 -6.40 5.42 9.18
N MET A 105 -5.81 5.19 8.01
CA MET A 105 -6.54 4.90 6.78
C MET A 105 -7.31 3.59 6.87
N ALA A 106 -6.70 2.52 7.41
CA ALA A 106 -7.41 1.27 7.67
C ALA A 106 -8.58 1.44 8.65
N PHE A 107 -8.37 2.19 9.73
CA PHE A 107 -9.42 2.49 10.69
C PHE A 107 -10.58 3.28 10.07
N ILE A 108 -10.29 4.34 9.31
CA ILE A 108 -11.30 5.13 8.59
C ILE A 108 -12.08 4.23 7.62
N GLY A 109 -11.38 3.41 6.83
CA GLY A 109 -12.00 2.47 5.91
C GLY A 109 -12.95 1.52 6.62
N PHE A 110 -12.53 0.97 7.75
CA PHE A 110 -13.33 0.07 8.58
C PHE A 110 -14.57 0.75 9.17
N GLN A 111 -14.43 1.96 9.71
CA GLN A 111 -15.54 2.72 10.30
C GLN A 111 -16.62 3.10 9.28
N ILE A 112 -16.23 3.47 8.05
CA ILE A 112 -17.18 3.84 7.00
C ILE A 112 -17.94 2.62 6.45
N SER A 113 -17.34 1.42 6.58
CA SER A 113 -17.93 0.18 6.07
C SER A 113 -18.84 -0.56 7.05
N GLN A 114 -18.85 -0.18 8.34
CA GLN A 114 -19.82 -0.67 9.32
C GLN A 114 -21.16 0.05 9.16
#